data_AF-A0A0P1EJD1-F1
#
_entry.id   AF-A0A0P1EJD1-F1
#
_cell.length_a   1.000
_cell.length_b   1.000
_cell.length_c   1.000
_cell.angle_alpha   90.00
_cell.angle_beta   90.00
_cell.angle_gamma   90.00
#
_symmetry.space_group_name_H-M   'P 1'
#
loop_
_entity.id
_entity.type
_entity.pdbx_description
1 polymer ?
#
loop_
_entity_poly.entity_id
_entity_poly.type
_entity_poly.pdbx_seq_one_letter_code
_entity_poly.pdbx_strand_id
1 'polypeptide(L)'
;MTEFEFTRQNRAPRTVGVLICVYAALLALVILFDAAWWLVVLLALPTLPAIWDIAQNTSAGLVLDQNKLRWFTGTREAEIDRSDVDYVRFDTRWDFSVRVSLVLTSGKRIRLPDESSPHHKEFEQVLQQAGFRIERHHFVTF
;
A
#
# COMPACT_ATOMS: atom_id res chain seq x y z
N MET A 1 23.28 8.32 10.40
CA MET A 1 22.22 7.32 10.28
C MET A 1 21.61 7.49 8.89
N THR A 2 21.46 6.39 8.14
CA THR A 2 20.89 6.40 6.79
C THR A 2 19.38 6.59 6.85
N GLU A 3 18.89 7.62 6.18
CA GLU A 3 17.47 7.83 5.91
C GLU A 3 16.93 6.63 5.12
N PHE A 4 15.85 6.01 5.60
CA PHE A 4 15.25 4.86 4.93
C PHE A 4 13.92 5.29 4.31
N GLU A 5 13.86 5.25 2.98
CA GLU A 5 12.65 5.54 2.22
C GLU A 5 12.19 4.27 1.51
N PHE A 6 10.97 3.84 1.84
CA PHE A 6 10.27 2.80 1.13
C PHE A 6 9.05 3.41 0.46
N THR A 7 9.02 3.39 -0.87
CA THR A 7 7.84 3.77 -1.64
C THR A 7 7.36 2.59 -2.46
N ARG A 8 6.07 2.33 -2.39
CA ARG A 8 5.38 1.32 -3.18
C ARG A 8 4.25 2.01 -3.93
N GLN A 9 4.44 2.15 -5.22
CA GLN A 9 3.32 2.50 -6.09
C GLN A 9 2.33 1.35 -6.07
N ASN A 10 1.05 1.67 -5.82
CA ASN A 10 -0.01 0.71 -6.05
C ASN A 10 0.06 0.30 -7.53
N ARG A 11 0.10 -1.01 -7.81
CA ARG A 11 0.51 -1.52 -9.12
C ARG A 11 -0.54 -1.19 -10.20
N ALA A 12 -0.45 -0.01 -10.78
CA ALA A 12 -1.21 0.42 -11.94
C ALA A 12 -0.80 -0.21 -13.30
N PRO A 13 0.43 -0.73 -13.56
CA PRO A 13 0.80 -1.05 -14.94
C PRO A 13 0.05 -2.27 -15.49
N ARG A 14 -0.30 -3.24 -14.63
CA ARG A 14 -1.10 -4.41 -15.03
C ARG A 14 -2.55 -4.00 -15.31
N THR A 15 -3.15 -3.17 -14.46
CA THR A 15 -4.51 -2.65 -14.63
C THR A 15 -4.61 -1.82 -15.91
N VAL A 16 -3.63 -0.93 -16.15
CA VAL A 16 -3.49 -0.15 -17.39
C VAL A 16 -3.40 -1.06 -18.61
N GLY A 17 -2.56 -2.10 -18.57
CA GLY A 17 -2.43 -3.06 -19.67
C GLY A 17 -3.72 -3.80 -19.98
N VAL A 18 -4.43 -4.29 -18.95
CA VAL A 18 -5.75 -4.93 -19.12
C VAL A 18 -6.76 -3.95 -19.70
N LEU A 19 -6.76 -2.70 -19.24
CA LEU A 19 -7.65 -1.66 -19.77
C LEU A 19 -7.40 -1.42 -21.26
N ILE A 20 -6.13 -1.27 -21.66
CA ILE A 20 -5.73 -1.11 -23.07
C ILE A 20 -6.25 -2.27 -23.91
N CYS A 21 -6.09 -3.51 -23.44
CA CYS A 21 -6.60 -4.69 -24.15
C CYS A 21 -8.13 -4.69 -24.28
N VAL A 22 -8.86 -4.33 -23.22
CA VAL A 22 -10.33 -4.24 -23.24
C VAL A 22 -10.79 -3.17 -24.23
N TYR A 23 -10.22 -1.97 -24.17
CA TYR A 23 -10.58 -0.89 -25.08
C TYR A 23 -10.20 -1.21 -26.54
N ALA A 24 -9.08 -1.89 -26.78
CA ALA A 24 -8.71 -2.36 -28.11
C ALA A 24 -9.73 -3.38 -28.66
N ALA A 25 -10.20 -4.33 -27.84
CA ALA A 25 -11.21 -5.29 -28.23
C ALA A 25 -12.58 -4.63 -28.52
N LEU A 26 -12.98 -3.66 -27.69
CA LEU A 26 -14.19 -2.87 -27.91
C LEU A 26 -14.13 -2.06 -29.21
N LEU A 27 -12.97 -1.47 -29.51
CA LEU A 27 -12.74 -0.71 -30.73
C LEU A 27 -12.75 -1.63 -31.96
N ALA A 28 -12.16 -2.83 -31.86
CA ALA A 28 -12.24 -3.86 -32.90
C ALA A 28 -13.68 -4.32 -33.17
N LEU A 29 -14.53 -4.43 -32.14
CA LEU A 29 -15.96 -4.71 -32.30
C LEU A 29 -16.68 -3.63 -33.13
N VAL A 30 -16.35 -2.35 -32.92
CA VAL A 30 -16.94 -1.25 -33.71
C VAL A 30 -16.46 -1.28 -35.15
N ILE A 31 -15.15 -1.43 -35.39
CA ILE A 31 -14.59 -1.30 -36.75
C ILE A 31 -14.82 -2.55 -37.60
N LEU A 32 -14.65 -3.75 -37.02
CA LEU A 32 -14.70 -5.01 -37.78
C LEU A 32 -16.11 -5.59 -37.89
N PHE A 33 -16.98 -5.32 -36.91
CA PHE A 33 -18.30 -5.92 -36.81
C PHE A 33 -19.44 -4.89 -36.89
N ASP A 34 -19.14 -3.62 -37.14
CA ASP A 34 -20.10 -2.50 -37.18
C ASP A 34 -21.01 -2.48 -35.95
N ALA A 35 -20.42 -2.79 -34.79
CA ALA A 35 -21.17 -2.95 -33.56
C ALA A 35 -21.86 -1.65 -33.16
N ALA A 36 -23.12 -1.76 -32.72
CA ALA A 36 -23.88 -0.60 -32.29
C ALA A 36 -23.18 0.11 -31.12
N TRP A 37 -22.90 1.40 -31.28
CA TRP A 37 -22.11 2.19 -30.33
C TRP A 37 -22.64 2.14 -28.88
N TRP A 38 -23.95 2.00 -28.70
CA TRP A 38 -24.57 1.90 -27.37
C TRP A 38 -24.23 0.60 -26.63
N LEU A 39 -24.02 -0.52 -27.34
CA LEU A 39 -23.58 -1.79 -26.75
C LEU A 39 -22.13 -1.67 -26.25
N VAL A 40 -21.29 -0.97 -27.01
CA VAL A 40 -19.89 -0.73 -26.65
C VAL A 40 -19.80 0.12 -25.39
N VAL A 41 -20.62 1.18 -25.29
CA VAL A 41 -20.72 2.00 -24.09
C VAL A 41 -21.16 1.15 -22.89
N LEU A 42 -22.19 0.31 -23.05
CA LEU A 42 -22.66 -0.58 -21.99
C LEU A 42 -21.56 -1.54 -21.49
N LEU A 43 -20.77 -2.10 -22.41
CA LEU A 43 -19.64 -2.99 -22.09
C LEU A 43 -18.45 -2.25 -21.47
N ALA A 44 -18.31 -0.95 -21.72
CA ALA A 44 -17.26 -0.13 -21.12
C ALA A 44 -17.58 0.31 -19.69
N LEU A 45 -18.86 0.39 -19.29
CA LEU A 45 -19.26 0.87 -17.94
C LEU A 45 -18.55 0.15 -16.77
N PRO A 46 -18.38 -1.18 -16.77
CA PRO A 46 -17.69 -1.88 -15.69
C PRO A 46 -16.19 -1.52 -15.56
N THR A 47 -15.59 -0.88 -16.58
CA THR A 47 -14.19 -0.42 -16.54
C THR A 47 -14.03 0.95 -15.86
N LEU A 48 -15.11 1.67 -15.60
CA LEU A 48 -15.08 3.00 -14.98
C LEU A 48 -14.38 3.01 -13.60
N PRO A 49 -14.64 2.06 -12.67
CA PRO A 49 -13.92 2.02 -11.40
C PRO A 49 -12.42 1.84 -11.57
N ALA A 50 -11.98 1.08 -12.58
CA ALA A 50 -10.56 0.85 -12.85
C ALA A 50 -9.89 2.11 -13.43
N ILE A 51 -10.58 2.89 -14.26
CA ILE A 51 -10.11 4.20 -14.71
C ILE A 51 -9.96 5.14 -13.52
N TRP A 52 -10.96 5.15 -12.64
CA TRP A 52 -10.97 6.00 -11.45
C TRP A 52 -9.86 5.64 -10.46
N ASP A 53 -9.54 4.35 -10.32
CA ASP A 53 -8.42 3.85 -9.52
C ASP A 53 -7.06 4.28 -10.11
N ILE A 54 -6.89 4.16 -11.43
CA ILE A 54 -5.68 4.64 -12.13
C ILE A 54 -5.54 6.17 -11.98
N ALA A 55 -6.63 6.92 -12.12
CA ALA A 55 -6.62 8.38 -12.02
C ALA A 55 -6.21 8.90 -10.64
N GLN A 56 -6.58 8.18 -9.57
CA GLN A 56 -6.18 8.54 -8.20
C GLN A 56 -4.70 8.30 -7.92
N ASN A 57 -4.02 7.47 -8.71
CA ASN A 57 -2.58 7.18 -8.63
C ASN A 57 -2.06 7.06 -7.18
N THR A 58 -2.79 6.29 -6.38
CA THR A 58 -2.55 6.15 -4.95
C THR A 58 -1.17 5.54 -4.70
N SER A 59 -0.33 6.30 -4.00
CA SER A 59 0.99 5.88 -3.57
C SER A 59 0.94 5.50 -2.10
N ALA A 60 1.70 4.47 -1.70
CA ALA A 60 1.89 4.13 -0.31
C ALA A 60 3.38 4.03 0.00
N GLY A 61 3.79 4.47 1.18
CA GLY A 61 5.20 4.45 1.54
C GLY A 61 5.42 4.73 3.01
N LEU A 62 6.66 4.48 3.43
CA LEU A 62 7.16 4.68 4.76
C LEU A 62 8.53 5.32 4.67
N VAL A 63 8.68 6.47 5.33
CA VAL A 63 9.91 7.23 5.43
C VAL A 63 10.33 7.25 6.89
N LEU A 64 11.50 6.70 7.17
CA LEU A 64 12.13 6.75 8.48
C LEU A 64 13.34 7.68 8.41
N ASP A 65 13.20 8.83 9.04
CA ASP A 65 14.26 9.81 9.25
C ASP A 65 14.84 9.64 10.67
N GLN A 66 15.91 10.38 10.99
CA GLN A 66 16.65 10.29 12.24
C GLN A 66 15.75 10.52 13.47
N ASN A 67 14.82 11.48 13.37
CA ASN A 67 13.94 11.86 14.46
C ASN A 67 12.47 11.53 14.22
N LYS A 68 12.08 11.11 13.02
CA LYS A 68 10.68 11.00 12.64
C LYS A 68 10.37 9.77 11.82
N LEU A 69 9.20 9.20 12.08
CA LEU A 69 8.64 8.12 11.30
C LEU A 69 7.37 8.60 10.63
N ARG A 70 7.38 8.64 9.29
CA ARG A 70 6.25 9.04 8.45
C ARG A 70 5.78 7.86 7.63
N TRP A 71 4.46 7.70 7.50
CA TRP A 71 3.89 6.79 6.52
C TRP A 71 2.70 7.42 5.83
N PHE A 72 2.47 6.99 4.60
CA PHE A 72 1.36 7.45 3.77
C PHE A 72 0.75 6.29 2.99
N THR A 73 -0.56 6.35 2.75
CA THR A 73 -1.33 5.47 1.87
C THR A 73 -2.46 6.29 1.25
N GLY A 74 -2.31 6.62 -0.03
CA GLY A 74 -3.27 7.47 -0.76
C GLY A 74 -3.49 8.80 -0.04
N THR A 75 -4.69 9.01 0.49
CA THR A 75 -5.08 10.24 1.20
C THR A 75 -4.77 10.22 2.69
N ARG A 76 -4.28 9.11 3.25
CA ARG A 76 -3.96 8.99 4.67
C ARG A 76 -2.47 9.12 4.87
N GLU A 77 -2.07 10.13 5.62
CA GLU A 77 -0.70 10.32 6.07
C GLU A 77 -0.66 10.44 7.58
N ALA A 78 0.47 10.05 8.15
CA ALA A 78 0.74 10.29 9.56
C ALA A 78 2.25 10.36 9.82
N GLU A 79 2.57 11.18 10.81
CA GLU A 79 3.92 11.50 11.24
C GLU A 79 3.97 11.30 12.75
N ILE A 80 5.00 10.58 13.21
CA ILE A 80 5.26 10.33 14.62
C ILE A 80 6.72 10.66 14.89
N ASP A 81 6.98 11.41 15.95
CA ASP A 81 8.33 11.61 16.44
C ASP A 81 8.87 10.32 17.04
N ARG A 82 10.11 10.01 16.73
CA ARG A 82 10.80 8.81 17.18
C ARG A 82 10.78 8.65 18.70
N SER A 83 10.88 9.75 19.45
CA SER A 83 10.82 9.77 20.91
C SER A 83 9.49 9.30 21.48
N ASP A 84 8.42 9.38 20.69
CA ASP A 84 7.08 9.01 21.11
C ASP A 84 6.82 7.53 20.91
N VAL A 85 7.70 6.80 20.21
CA VAL A 85 7.59 5.36 19.99
C VAL A 85 8.30 4.61 21.11
N ASP A 86 7.56 3.83 21.89
CA ASP A 86 8.11 2.98 22.93
C ASP A 86 8.68 1.69 22.32
N TYR A 87 7.85 0.97 21.55
CA TYR A 87 8.27 -0.23 20.83
C TYR A 87 7.46 -0.47 19.56
N VAL A 88 8.06 -1.22 18.64
CA VAL A 88 7.43 -1.69 17.42
C VAL A 88 7.05 -3.14 17.57
N ARG A 89 5.78 -3.44 17.31
CA ARG A 89 5.21 -4.78 17.43
C ARG A 89 4.98 -5.40 16.06
N PHE A 90 5.48 -6.61 15.86
CA PHE A 90 5.26 -7.44 14.68
C PHE A 90 4.33 -8.59 15.04
N ASP A 91 3.14 -8.60 14.46
CA ASP A 91 2.13 -9.62 14.65
C ASP A 91 2.10 -10.55 13.44
N THR A 92 2.54 -11.80 13.59
CA THR A 92 2.35 -12.84 12.58
C THR A 92 0.97 -13.46 12.75
N ARG A 93 0.13 -13.32 11.74
CA ARG A 93 -1.22 -13.91 11.71
C ARG A 93 -1.16 -15.37 11.29
N TRP A 94 -2.29 -16.06 11.44
CA TRP A 94 -2.45 -17.46 11.06
C TRP A 94 -2.34 -17.71 9.55
N ASP A 95 -2.62 -16.70 8.72
CA ASP A 95 -2.38 -16.72 7.27
C ASP A 95 -0.91 -16.41 6.91
N PHE A 96 0.00 -16.42 7.89
CA PHE A 96 1.41 -16.03 7.79
C PHE A 96 1.64 -14.58 7.34
N SER A 97 0.60 -13.75 7.24
CA SER A 97 0.78 -12.33 7.02
C SER A 97 1.36 -11.67 8.27
N VAL A 98 2.32 -10.77 8.07
CA VAL A 98 2.97 -10.02 9.15
C VAL A 98 2.43 -8.61 9.14
N ARG A 99 1.90 -8.17 10.28
CA ARG A 99 1.39 -6.81 10.45
C ARG A 99 2.23 -6.08 11.46
N VAL A 100 2.48 -4.80 11.17
CA VAL A 100 3.34 -3.97 12.02
C VAL A 100 2.50 -2.92 12.74
N SER A 101 2.78 -2.69 14.01
CA SER A 101 2.14 -1.68 14.83
C SER A 101 3.18 -0.92 15.64
N LEU A 102 3.03 0.39 15.69
CA LEU A 102 3.82 1.29 16.51
C LEU A 102 3.06 1.49 17.83
N VAL A 103 3.69 1.18 18.96
CA VAL A 103 3.13 1.47 20.27
C VAL A 103 3.82 2.72 20.80
N LEU A 104 3.02 3.75 21.04
CA LEU A 104 3.52 5.01 21.56
C LEU A 104 3.77 4.91 23.07
N THR A 105 4.63 5.79 23.58
CA THR A 105 4.86 6.00 25.02
C THR A 105 3.58 6.41 25.76
N SER A 106 2.62 7.02 25.05
CA SER A 106 1.27 7.30 25.56
C SER A 106 0.38 6.06 25.71
N GLY A 107 0.85 4.88 25.30
CA GLY A 107 0.07 3.64 25.26
C GLY A 107 -0.84 3.50 24.03
N LYS A 108 -0.94 4.54 23.19
CA LYS A 108 -1.72 4.47 21.94
C LYS A 108 -1.01 3.56 20.94
N ARG A 109 -1.77 2.61 20.39
CA ARG A 109 -1.30 1.73 19.31
C ARG A 109 -1.72 2.29 17.96
N ILE A 110 -0.76 2.44 17.06
CA ILE A 110 -0.98 2.87 15.67
C ILE A 110 -0.59 1.72 14.75
N ARG A 111 -1.54 1.28 13.92
CA ARG A 111 -1.33 0.19 12.97
C ARG A 111 -0.82 0.77 11.65
N LEU A 112 0.32 0.27 11.18
CA LEU A 112 0.83 0.62 9.87
C LEU A 112 -0.02 -0.08 8.80
N PRO A 113 -0.45 0.64 7.74
CA PRO A 113 -1.11 0.02 6.59
C PRO A 113 -0.21 -1.03 5.92
N ASP A 114 -0.80 -2.14 5.51
CA ASP A 114 -0.08 -3.26 4.86
C ASP A 114 0.59 -2.82 3.53
N GLU A 115 0.01 -1.82 2.85
CA GLU A 115 0.52 -1.29 1.57
C GLU A 115 1.81 -0.47 1.73
N SER A 116 1.95 0.23 2.86
CA SER A 116 3.12 1.04 3.21
C SER A 116 4.20 0.27 3.97
N SER A 117 3.95 -0.99 4.35
CA SER A 117 4.91 -1.79 5.10
C SER A 117 5.94 -2.42 4.16
N PRO A 118 7.26 -2.20 4.39
CA PRO A 118 8.31 -2.94 3.69
C PRO A 118 8.28 -4.42 4.07
N HIS A 119 9.09 -5.23 3.38
CA HIS A 119 9.23 -6.64 3.74
C HIS A 119 9.69 -6.78 5.20
N HIS A 120 8.96 -7.55 6.01
CA HIS A 120 9.11 -7.56 7.47
C HIS A 120 10.55 -7.75 7.97
N LYS A 121 11.36 -8.57 7.29
CA LYS A 121 12.78 -8.79 7.65
C LYS A 121 13.64 -7.54 7.46
N GLU A 122 13.45 -6.84 6.34
CA GLU A 122 14.20 -5.64 6.02
C GLU A 122 13.80 -4.50 6.96
N PHE A 123 12.48 -4.34 7.17
CA PHE A 123 11.98 -3.30 8.06
C PHE A 123 12.44 -3.51 9.50
N GLU A 124 12.45 -4.75 9.97
CA GLU A 124 12.95 -5.05 11.30
C GLU A 124 14.44 -4.73 11.47
N GLN A 125 15.27 -5.07 10.48
CA GLN A 125 16.69 -4.71 10.50
C GLN A 125 16.90 -3.20 10.55
N VAL A 126 16.14 -2.44 9.74
CA VAL A 126 16.18 -0.98 9.73
C VAL A 126 15.78 -0.42 11.10
N LEU A 127 14.73 -0.95 11.72
CA LEU A 127 14.29 -0.52 13.05
C LEU A 127 15.30 -0.87 14.15
N GLN A 128 15.93 -2.05 14.08
CA GLN A 128 17.00 -2.43 15.03
C GLN A 128 18.23 -1.56 14.88
N GLN A 129 18.65 -1.26 13.65
CA GLN A 129 19.76 -0.34 13.35
C GLN A 129 19.44 1.08 13.79
N ALA A 130 18.18 1.49 13.63
CA ALA A 130 17.70 2.73 14.17
C ALA A 130 17.72 2.70 15.71
N GLY A 131 17.58 1.55 16.37
CA GLY A 131 17.61 1.42 17.83
C GLY A 131 16.22 1.43 18.48
N PHE A 132 15.18 1.07 17.73
CA PHE A 132 13.85 0.84 18.30
C PHE A 132 13.80 -0.50 19.04
N ARG A 133 13.00 -0.56 20.11
CA ARG A 133 12.64 -1.82 20.76
C ARG A 133 11.64 -2.57 19.90
N ILE A 134 11.86 -3.86 19.68
CA ILE A 134 11.02 -4.70 18.81
C ILE A 134 10.43 -5.86 19.59
N GLU A 135 9.13 -6.07 19.43
CA GLU A 135 8.42 -7.21 20.01
C GLU A 135 7.74 -8.04 18.92
N ARG A 136 8.09 -9.32 18.84
CA ARG A 136 7.49 -10.26 17.89
C ARG A 136 6.46 -11.12 18.60
N HIS A 137 5.25 -11.11 18.06
CA HIS A 137 4.15 -11.95 18.50
C HIS A 137 3.75 -12.85 17.35
N HIS A 138 3.93 -14.16 17.54
CA HIS A 138 3.59 -15.15 16.54
C HIS A 138 2.21 -15.74 16.80
N PHE A 139 1.46 -15.99 15.72
CA PHE A 139 0.17 -16.67 15.73
C PHE A 139 -0.94 -15.95 16.52
N VAL A 140 -1.08 -14.64 16.31
CA VAL A 140 -2.19 -13.88 16.88
C VAL A 140 -3.46 -14.03 16.03
N THR A 141 -4.61 -14.09 16.69
CA THR A 141 -5.90 -14.32 16.04
C THR A 141 -6.51 -13.07 15.41
N PHE A 142 -6.09 -11.84 15.78
CA PHE A 142 -6.68 -10.58 15.31
C PHE A 142 -5.70 -9.39 15.24
#